data_AF-A0A965DQ73-F1
#
_entry.id   AF-A0A965DQ73-F1
#
_cell.length_a   1.000
_cell.length_b   1.000
_cell.length_c   1.000
_cell.angle_alpha   90.00
_cell.angle_beta   90.00
_cell.angle_gamma   90.00
#
_symmetry.space_group_name_H-M   'P 1'
#
loop_
_entity.id
_entity.type
_entity.pdbx_description
1 polymer ?
#
loop_
_entity_poly.entity_id
_entity_poly.type
_entity_poly.pdbx_seq_one_letter_code
_entity_poly.pdbx_strand_id
1 'polypeptide(L)' 'MDSKTWRVEESFVTKPQAALMSAVFTWIGFYIPQDLHKVAFQGRTWRLFLIDASYHLVGLLAASFILVYFTKI' A
#
# COMPACT_ATOMS: atom_id res chain seq x y z
N MET A 1 -39.63 1.01 -7.11
CA MET A 1 -38.39 0.97 -6.30
C MET A 1 -37.31 1.66 -7.12
N ASP A 2 -36.88 2.84 -6.67
CA ASP A 2 -35.88 3.65 -7.38
C ASP A 2 -34.51 2.96 -7.29
N SER A 3 -33.84 2.80 -8.43
CA SER A 3 -32.49 2.23 -8.52
C SER A 3 -31.42 3.04 -7.77
N LYS A 4 -31.77 4.25 -7.30
CA LYS A 4 -30.86 5.15 -6.61
C LYS A 4 -30.79 4.97 -5.08
N THR A 5 -31.70 4.22 -4.46
CA THR A 5 -31.70 4.07 -2.98
C THR A 5 -30.67 3.09 -2.44
N TRP A 6 -30.10 2.23 -3.30
CA TRP A 6 -29.12 1.18 -2.95
C TRP A 6 -27.70 1.58 -3.35
N ARG A 7 -27.54 2.69 -4.06
CA ARG A 7 -26.24 3.16 -4.53
C ARG A 7 -25.61 3.92 -3.37
N VAL A 8 -24.65 3.28 -2.70
CA VAL A 8 -23.76 3.96 -1.76
C VAL A 8 -22.90 4.90 -2.59
N GLU A 9 -23.40 6.12 -2.84
CA GLU A 9 -22.86 7.07 -3.80
C GLU A 9 -21.58 7.76 -3.30
N GLU A 10 -21.28 7.63 -2.01
CA GLU A 10 -20.11 8.22 -1.38
C GLU A 10 -19.13 7.12 -0.97
N SER A 11 -18.08 6.92 -1.77
CA SER A 11 -16.92 6.20 -1.26
C SER A 11 -16.38 6.98 -0.07
N PHE A 12 -16.54 6.42 1.14
CA PHE A 12 -16.02 6.98 2.40
C PHE A 12 -14.50 7.18 2.42
N VAL A 13 -13.81 6.77 1.35
CA VAL A 13 -12.38 6.81 1.16
C VAL A 13 -12.09 7.64 -0.08
N THR A 14 -11.37 8.75 0.10
CA THR A 14 -10.90 9.56 -1.03
C THR A 14 -9.90 8.77 -1.88
N LYS A 15 -9.82 9.02 -3.19
CA LYS A 15 -8.84 8.38 -4.09
C LYS A 15 -7.40 8.37 -3.54
N PRO A 16 -6.83 9.50 -3.07
CA PRO A 16 -5.49 9.47 -2.46
C PRO A 16 -5.43 8.62 -1.19
N GLN A 17 -6.49 8.61 -0.37
CA GLN A 17 -6.55 7.77 0.82
C GLN A 17 -6.61 6.28 0.46
N ALA A 18 -7.35 5.89 -0.58
CA ALA A 18 -7.39 4.52 -1.08
C ALA A 18 -6.01 4.08 -1.59
N ALA A 19 -5.31 4.97 -2.30
CA ALA A 19 -3.96 4.71 -2.78
C ALA A 19 -2.96 4.53 -1.63
N LEU A 20 -3.02 5.40 -0.61
CA LEU A 20 -2.16 5.31 0.57
C LEU A 20 -2.45 4.04 1.38
N MET A 21 -3.72 3.74 1.66
CA MET A 21 -4.11 2.58 2.47
C MET A 21 -3.71 1.27 1.81
N SER A 22 -3.93 1.12 0.50
CA SER A 22 -3.52 -0.07 -0.24
C SER A 22 -2.00 -0.25 -0.26
N ALA A 23 -1.23 0.81 -0.56
CA ALA A 23 0.23 0.75 -0.57
C ALA A 23 0.80 0.39 0.81
N VAL A 24 0.30 1.03 1.88
CA VAL A 24 0.78 0.79 3.25
C VAL A 24 0.40 -0.60 3.76
N PHE A 25 -0.82 -1.05 3.49
CA PHE A 25 -1.26 -2.40 3.90
C PHE A 25 -0.41 -3.48 3.22
N THR A 26 -0.16 -3.36 1.92
CA THR A 26 0.71 -4.29 1.19
C THR A 26 2.16 -4.22 1.70
N TRP A 27 2.65 -3.02 2.00
CA TRP A 27 4.01 -2.85 2.53
C TRP A 27 4.20 -3.54 3.88
N ILE A 28 3.28 -3.32 4.83
CA ILE A 28 3.35 -3.92 6.17
C ILE A 28 3.09 -5.44 6.10
N GLY A 29 2.16 -5.89 5.26
CA GLY A 29 1.76 -7.31 5.21
C GLY A 29 2.79 -8.21 4.53
N PHE A 30 3.50 -7.71 3.51
CA PHE A 30 4.35 -8.55 2.66
C PHE A 30 5.83 -8.19 2.75
N TYR A 31 6.17 -6.89 2.74
CA TYR A 31 7.58 -6.47 2.68
C TYR A 31 8.24 -6.43 4.06
N ILE A 32 7.58 -5.85 5.07
CA ILE A 32 8.17 -5.77 6.42
C ILE A 32 8.53 -7.14 7.01
N PRO A 33 7.64 -8.16 6.99
CA PRO A 33 7.98 -9.48 7.54
C PRO A 33 9.13 -10.14 6.78
N GLN A 34 9.18 -9.97 5.46
CA GLN A 34 10.24 -10.48 4.61
C GLN A 34 11.59 -9.84 4.93
N ASP A 35 11.63 -8.50 5.05
CA ASP A 35 12.86 -7.77 5.35
C ASP A 35 13.30 -7.98 6.81
N LEU A 36 12.35 -8.12 7.73
CA LEU A 36 12.64 -8.45 9.12
C LEU A 36 13.20 -9.86 9.26
N HIS A 37 12.74 -10.82 8.46
CA HIS A 37 13.32 -12.16 8.42
C HIS A 37 14.80 -12.12 8.01
N LYS A 38 15.17 -11.25 7.04
CA LYS A 38 16.58 -11.06 6.66
C LYS A 38 17.42 -10.49 7.81
N VAL A 39 16.88 -9.56 8.59
CA VAL A 39 17.58 -9.00 9.77
C VAL A 39 17.73 -10.05 10.87
N ALA A 40 16.63 -10.75 11.20
CA ALA A 40 16.58 -11.70 12.31
C ALA A 40 17.43 -12.96 12.07
N PHE A 41 17.45 -13.48 10.84
CA PHE A 41 18.08 -14.77 10.54
C PHE A 41 19.38 -14.67 9.71
N GLN A 42 19.60 -13.59 8.96
CA GLN A 42 20.79 -13.42 8.12
C GLN A 42 21.78 -12.39 8.68
N GLY A 43 21.51 -11.84 9.87
CA GLY A 43 22.40 -10.87 10.53
C GLY A 43 22.56 -9.54 9.78
N ARG A 44 21.63 -9.18 8.90
CA ARG A 44 21.68 -7.89 8.19
C ARG A 44 21.54 -6.71 9.15
N THR A 45 22.24 -5.62 8.85
CA THR A 45 22.19 -4.38 9.63
C THR A 45 20.81 -3.70 9.51
N TRP A 46 20.31 -3.15 10.61
CA TRP A 46 19.06 -2.37 10.66
C TRP A 46 19.02 -1.15 9.71
N ARG A 47 20.18 -0.57 9.37
CA ARG A 47 20.28 0.49 8.35
C ARG A 47 19.86 -0.01 6.97
N LEU A 48 20.26 -1.23 6.60
CA LEU A 48 19.88 -1.85 5.34
C LEU A 48 18.37 -2.18 5.31
N PHE A 49 17.82 -2.64 6.44
CA PHE A 49 16.38 -2.87 6.56
C PHE A 49 15.57 -1.59 6.27
N LEU A 50 15.91 -0.46 6.89
CA LEU A 50 15.18 0.79 6.66
C LEU A 50 15.30 1.28 5.22
N ILE A 51 16.47 1.13 4.59
CA ILE A 51 16.67 1.53 3.20
C ILE A 51 15.84 0.64 2.26
N ASP A 52 15.92 -0.69 2.41
CA ASP A 52 15.19 -1.66 1.58
C ASP A 52 13.67 -1.49 1.77
N ALA A 53 13.21 -1.41 3.01
CA ALA A 53 11.79 -1.23 3.33
C ALA A 53 11.25 0.09 2.77
N SER A 54 11.99 1.20 2.89
CA SER A 54 11.58 2.50 2.33
C SER A 54 11.55 2.48 0.81
N TYR A 55 12.52 1.81 0.16
CA TYR A 55 12.55 1.66 -1.29
C TYR A 55 11.31 0.92 -1.81
N HIS A 56 10.95 -0.20 -1.17
CA HIS A 56 9.73 -0.94 -1.50
C HIS A 56 8.45 -0.11 -1.26
N LEU A 57 8.41 0.69 -0.19
CA LEU A 57 7.27 1.58 0.09
C LEU A 57 7.08 2.63 -1.01
N VAL A 58 8.15 3.27 -1.48
CA VAL A 58 8.09 4.27 -2.55
C VAL A 58 7.63 3.63 -3.87
N GLY A 59 8.11 2.43 -4.19
CA GLY A 59 7.67 1.69 -5.38
C GLY A 59 6.18 1.33 -5.31
N LEU A 60 5.70 0.88 -4.15
CA LEU A 60 4.29 0.57 -3.91
C LEU A 60 3.41 1.81 -3.97
N LEU A 61 3.87 2.94 -3.41
CA LEU A 61 3.17 4.23 -3.52
C LEU A 61 3.02 4.63 -4.99
N ALA A 62 4.10 4.60 -5.77
CA ALA A 62 4.04 4.93 -7.19
C ALA A 62 3.04 4.02 -7.94
N ALA A 63 3.14 2.70 -7.76
CA ALA A 63 2.25 1.74 -8.39
C ALA A 63 0.78 1.92 -7.98
N SER A 64 0.52 2.13 -6.69
CA SER A 64 -0.82 2.36 -6.15
C SER A 64 -1.46 3.64 -6.69
N PHE A 65 -0.71 4.75 -6.72
CA PHE A 65 -1.18 5.99 -7.30
C PHE A 65 -1.50 5.79 -8.79
N ILE A 66 -0.62 5.16 -9.56
CA ILE A 66 -0.91 4.85 -10.97
C ILE A 66 -2.21 4.04 -11.06
N LEU A 67 -2.39 3.01 -10.26
CA LEU A 67 -3.56 2.15 -10.31
C LEU A 67 -4.86 2.92 -10.01
N VAL A 68 -4.87 3.77 -8.98
CA VAL A 68 -6.06 4.52 -8.55
C VAL A 68 -6.42 5.65 -9.52
N TYR A 69 -5.42 6.31 -10.12
CA TYR A 69 -5.67 7.40 -11.08
C TYR A 69 -5.95 6.88 -12.49
N PHE A 70 -5.39 5.73 -12.86
CA PHE A 70 -5.58 5.12 -14.18
C PHE A 70 -6.86 4.29 -14.24
N THR A 71 -7.27 3.67 -13.13
CA THR A 71 -8.57 3.01 -13.04
C THR A 71 -9.66 4.07 -13.00
N LYS A 72 -10.41 4.19 -14.10
CA LYS A 72 -11.67 4.96 -14.12
C LYS A 72 -12.71 4.17 -13.31
N ILE A 73 -12.82 4.52 -12.02
CA ILE A 73 -13.97 4.17 -11.16
C ILE A 73 -15.15 5.07 -11.54
#